data_AF-A0A925E3C5-F1
#
_entry.id   AF-A0A925E3C5-F1
#
_cell.length_a   1.000
_cell.length_b   1.000
_cell.length_c   1.000
_cell.angle_alpha   90.00
_cell.angle_beta   90.00
_cell.angle_gamma   90.00
#
_symmetry.space_group_name_H-M   'P 1'
#
loop_
_entity.id
_entity.type
_entity.pdbx_description
1 polymer ?
#
loop_
_entity_poly.entity_id
_entity_poly.type
_entity_poly.pdbx_seq_one_letter_code
_entity_poly.pdbx_strand_id
1 'polypeptide(L)'
;MPQNFSPRDTVLMVVLGFLLLAGLIQGQAGIILLLALIAGVYFFRNQIDFGGSSTNEVDAPVVIRREAPPQQQPENPVYKHAIEAVRRVGLEPEQMQVLPVDIGLLSFHGDLNPVIHRLQDIENDADYVQPYVQLRVPVTAKGKIRFEVLDKDGKLIYVYEDNYQLKRGRNLIVPTTRLPIHDEHPTNGRWQMRVYADGTLIARHLFGWGATENEAVRPPVEEDGEISNEMRELLAENRLQRMSLDELLAPQDDEEDNARQQRR
;
A
#
# COMPACT_ATOMS: atom_id res chain seq x y z
N MET A 1 -13.22 6.54 -50.38
CA MET A 1 -13.35 7.10 -49.03
C MET A 1 -12.28 6.43 -48.16
N PRO A 2 -11.27 7.15 -47.66
CA PRO A 2 -10.30 6.56 -46.73
C PRO A 2 -10.96 6.43 -45.36
N GLN A 3 -11.01 5.21 -44.82
CA GLN A 3 -11.41 4.97 -43.44
C GLN A 3 -10.28 5.45 -42.52
N ASN A 4 -10.57 6.44 -41.67
CA ASN A 4 -9.66 6.86 -40.60
C ASN A 4 -9.63 5.76 -39.54
N PHE A 5 -8.59 4.93 -39.56
CA PHE A 5 -8.33 3.97 -38.50
C PHE A 5 -7.86 4.72 -37.25
N SER A 6 -8.48 4.42 -36.10
CA SER A 6 -8.02 4.90 -34.80
C SER A 6 -6.60 4.35 -34.54
N PRO A 7 -5.71 5.10 -33.86
CA PRO A 7 -4.37 4.62 -33.52
C PRO A 7 -4.38 3.27 -32.79
N ARG A 8 -5.46 2.99 -32.05
CA ARG A 8 -5.67 1.70 -31.37
C ARG A 8 -5.93 0.55 -32.34
N ASP A 9 -6.66 0.82 -33.42
CA ASP A 9 -7.00 -0.19 -34.43
C ASP A 9 -5.80 -0.49 -35.33
N THR A 10 -4.96 0.51 -35.60
CA THR A 10 -3.69 0.31 -36.31
C THR A 10 -2.73 -0.57 -35.50
N VAL A 11 -2.63 -0.35 -34.19
CA VAL A 11 -1.78 -1.20 -33.31
C VAL A 11 -2.32 -2.63 -33.24
N LEU A 12 -3.64 -2.80 -33.11
CA LEU A 12 -4.27 -4.12 -33.10
C LEU A 12 -4.03 -4.88 -34.41
N MET A 13 -4.16 -4.22 -35.57
CA MET A 13 -3.91 -4.81 -36.88
C MET A 13 -2.45 -5.23 -37.07
N VAL A 14 -1.49 -4.43 -36.57
CA VAL A 14 -0.06 -4.76 -36.64
C VAL A 14 0.27 -5.97 -35.77
N VAL A 15 -0.28 -6.03 -34.55
CA VAL A 15 -0.07 -7.16 -33.64
C VAL A 15 -0.69 -8.44 -34.20
N LEU A 16 -1.90 -8.37 -34.75
CA LEU A 16 -2.57 -9.54 -35.35
C LEU A 16 -1.84 -10.05 -36.59
N GLY A 17 -1.36 -9.14 -37.45
CA GLY A 17 -0.59 -9.49 -38.63
C GLY A 17 0.74 -10.18 -38.29
N PHE A 18 1.38 -9.75 -37.20
CA PHE A 18 2.64 -10.33 -36.76
C PHE A 18 2.47 -11.68 -36.06
N LEU A 19 1.37 -11.87 -35.31
CA LEU A 19 1.01 -13.17 -34.71
C LEU A 19 0.75 -14.25 -35.76
N LEU A 20 0.09 -13.90 -36.87
CA LEU A 20 -0.11 -14.80 -38.00
C LEU A 20 1.21 -15.19 -38.69
N LEU A 21 2.17 -14.27 -38.76
CA LEU A 21 3.50 -14.52 -39.32
C LEU A 21 4.39 -15.36 -38.40
N ALA A 22 4.30 -15.17 -37.08
CA ALA A 22 5.04 -15.94 -36.09
C ALA A 22 4.57 -17.41 -36.02
N GLY A 23 3.28 -17.68 -36.27
CA GLY A 23 2.73 -19.04 -36.31
C GLY A 23 3.23 -19.92 -37.46
N LEU A 24 3.82 -19.33 -38.51
CA LEU A 24 4.35 -20.06 -39.67
C LEU A 24 5.82 -20.47 -39.50
N ILE A 25 6.54 -19.95 -38.51
CA ILE A 25 7.96 -20.22 -38.28
C ILE A 25 8.10 -21.20 -37.11
N GLN A 26 8.19 -22.51 -37.41
CA GLN A 26 8.47 -23.50 -36.39
C GLN A 26 9.91 -23.40 -35.90
N GLY A 27 10.08 -23.12 -34.60
CA GLY A 27 11.37 -23.12 -33.91
C GLY A 27 11.58 -21.89 -33.02
N GLN A 28 12.72 -21.83 -32.33
CA GLN A 28 13.06 -20.77 -31.38
C GLN A 28 13.16 -19.35 -32.00
N ALA A 29 13.16 -19.25 -33.33
CA ALA A 29 13.17 -17.98 -34.05
C ALA A 29 11.88 -17.16 -33.87
N GLY A 30 10.72 -17.80 -33.70
CA GLY A 30 9.45 -17.10 -33.49
C GLY A 30 9.39 -16.34 -32.16
N ILE A 31 9.99 -16.92 -31.11
CA ILE A 31 10.04 -16.32 -29.76
C ILE A 31 10.95 -15.08 -29.77
N ILE A 32 12.09 -15.15 -30.45
CA ILE A 32 13.03 -14.01 -30.56
C ILE A 32 12.36 -12.83 -31.28
N LEU A 33 11.60 -13.11 -32.34
CA LEU A 33 10.88 -12.10 -33.11
C LEU A 33 9.78 -11.41 -32.27
N LEU A 34 9.08 -12.17 -31.43
CA LEU A 34 8.04 -11.65 -30.54
C LEU A 34 8.63 -10.79 -29.41
N LEU A 35 9.74 -11.23 -28.80
CA LEU A 35 10.46 -10.43 -27.80
C LEU A 35 11.04 -9.14 -28.39
N ALA A 36 11.58 -9.19 -29.61
CA ALA A 36 12.07 -8.01 -30.31
C ALA A 36 10.94 -7.00 -30.61
N LEU A 37 9.73 -7.48 -30.91
CA LEU A 37 8.58 -6.60 -31.13
C LEU A 37 8.11 -5.95 -29.82
N ILE A 38 8.04 -6.71 -28.72
CA ILE A 38 7.69 -6.15 -27.40
C ILE A 38 8.72 -5.09 -26.99
N ALA A 39 10.01 -5.38 -27.16
CA ALA A 39 11.08 -4.43 -26.87
C ALA A 39 11.00 -3.18 -27.76
N GLY A 40 10.69 -3.35 -29.06
CA GLY A 40 10.50 -2.25 -30.00
C GLY A 40 9.34 -1.33 -29.61
N VAL A 41 8.18 -1.89 -29.23
CA VAL A 41 7.02 -1.11 -28.76
C VAL A 41 7.35 -0.37 -27.47
N TYR A 42 8.05 -1.02 -26.53
CA TYR A 42 8.46 -0.39 -25.27
C TYR A 42 9.41 0.80 -25.50
N PHE A 43 10.37 0.64 -26.41
CA PHE A 43 11.32 1.71 -26.74
C PHE A 43 10.66 2.88 -27.48
N PHE A 44 9.73 2.58 -28.41
CA PHE A 44 8.99 3.61 -29.14
C PHE A 44 8.07 4.43 -28.24
N ARG A 45 7.47 3.79 -27.21
CA ARG A 45 6.62 4.47 -26.24
C ARG A 45 7.40 5.42 -25.34
N ASN A 46 8.64 5.06 -24.99
CA ASN A 46 9.53 5.92 -24.19
C ASN A 46 10.22 7.04 -24.99
N GLN A 47 10.21 6.99 -26.33
CA GLN A 47 10.88 7.99 -27.18
C GLN A 47 9.95 9.15 -27.61
N ILE A 48 8.64 9.08 -27.31
CA ILE A 48 7.68 10.14 -27.67
C ILE A 48 7.75 11.35 -26.70
N ASP A 49 8.45 11.25 -25.58
CA ASP A 49 8.58 12.36 -24.60
C ASP A 49 9.82 13.25 -24.78
N PHE A 50 10.59 13.11 -25.87
CA PHE A 50 11.74 13.98 -26.17
C PHE A 50 11.75 14.43 -27.62
N GLY A 51 11.11 15.57 -27.90
CA GLY A 51 11.21 16.21 -29.21
C GLY A 51 10.27 17.39 -29.37
N GLY A 52 10.56 18.50 -28.70
CA GLY A 52 9.92 19.78 -28.97
C GLY A 52 10.18 20.24 -30.40
N SER A 53 9.12 20.53 -31.13
CA SER A 53 9.16 21.26 -32.39
C SER A 53 8.17 22.42 -32.35
N SER A 54 8.73 23.61 -32.47
CA SER A 54 8.07 24.90 -32.55
C SER A 54 7.33 25.04 -33.88
N THR A 55 6.05 25.39 -33.84
CA THR A 55 5.35 26.01 -34.98
C THR A 55 4.30 26.99 -34.47
N ASN A 56 4.38 28.23 -34.95
CA ASN A 56 3.47 29.33 -34.67
C ASN A 56 2.07 29.04 -35.22
N GLU A 57 1.02 29.23 -34.41
CA GLU A 57 -0.31 29.64 -34.88
C GLU A 57 -1.13 30.30 -33.75
N VAL A 58 -2.09 31.12 -34.15
CA VAL A 58 -2.57 32.34 -33.50
C VAL A 58 -3.80 32.12 -32.58
N ASP A 59 -3.88 32.93 -31.52
CA ASP A 59 -5.00 33.28 -30.62
C ASP A 59 -5.96 32.19 -30.07
N ALA A 60 -5.73 31.82 -28.81
CA ALA A 60 -6.80 31.58 -27.82
C ALA A 60 -6.26 31.83 -26.40
N PRO A 61 -7.00 32.47 -25.47
CA PRO A 61 -6.56 32.63 -24.09
C PRO A 61 -6.63 31.29 -23.36
N VAL A 62 -5.49 30.58 -23.31
CA VAL A 62 -5.30 29.37 -22.50
C VAL A 62 -5.20 29.78 -21.04
N VAL A 63 -6.19 29.39 -20.23
CA VAL A 63 -6.07 29.39 -18.77
C VAL A 63 -4.97 28.39 -18.42
N ILE A 64 -3.77 28.90 -18.13
CA ILE A 64 -2.64 28.07 -17.69
C ILE A 64 -3.00 27.50 -16.31
N ARG A 65 -3.58 26.30 -16.31
CA ARG A 65 -3.55 25.43 -15.13
C ARG A 65 -2.08 25.09 -14.95
N ARG A 66 -1.41 25.78 -14.01
CA ARG A 66 -0.11 25.35 -13.51
C ARG A 66 -0.31 23.93 -12.98
N GLU A 67 0.10 22.93 -13.76
CA GLU A 67 0.47 21.65 -13.21
C GLU A 67 1.55 21.95 -12.17
N ALA A 68 1.21 21.73 -10.91
CA ALA A 68 2.18 21.81 -9.85
C ALA A 68 3.32 20.84 -10.21
N PRO A 69 4.60 21.25 -10.09
CA PRO A 69 5.70 20.34 -10.33
C PRO A 69 5.50 19.07 -9.48
N PRO A 70 5.86 17.87 -10.01
CA PRO A 70 5.74 16.63 -9.26
C PRO A 70 6.44 16.84 -7.93
N GLN A 71 5.66 16.88 -6.86
CA GLN A 71 6.19 17.00 -5.51
C GLN A 71 7.07 15.77 -5.32
N GLN A 72 8.39 15.98 -5.38
CA GLN A 72 9.34 14.98 -4.94
C GLN A 72 9.04 14.76 -3.45
N GLN A 73 8.21 13.75 -3.16
CA GLN A 73 8.01 13.29 -1.81
C GLN A 73 9.41 13.00 -1.25
N PRO A 74 9.80 13.63 -0.13
CA PRO A 74 11.15 13.47 0.38
C PRO A 74 11.43 11.97 0.57
N GLU A 75 12.60 11.51 0.12
CA GLU A 75 12.95 10.08 0.04
C GLU A 75 12.88 9.34 1.40
N ASN A 76 12.68 10.05 2.51
CA ASN A 76 12.45 9.49 3.85
C ASN A 76 11.63 10.46 4.72
N PRO A 77 10.31 10.57 4.54
CA PRO A 77 9.51 11.39 5.44
C PRO A 77 9.44 10.68 6.79
N VAL A 78 9.87 11.38 7.85
CA VAL A 78 9.48 11.03 9.21
C VAL A 78 8.20 11.80 9.48
N TYR A 79 7.10 11.08 9.60
CA TYR A 79 5.79 11.72 9.69
C TYR A 79 5.58 12.36 11.06
N LYS A 80 4.86 13.49 11.08
CA LYS A 80 4.71 14.32 12.28
C LYS A 80 4.01 13.56 13.41
N HIS A 81 2.98 12.77 13.10
CA HIS A 81 2.24 11.98 14.10
C HIS A 81 3.11 10.90 14.76
N ALA A 82 4.08 10.33 14.04
CA ALA A 82 5.02 9.36 14.60
C ALA A 82 5.95 10.01 15.62
N ILE A 83 6.47 11.21 15.29
CA ILE A 83 7.26 12.02 16.23
C ILE A 83 6.45 12.39 17.47
N GLU A 84 5.20 12.80 17.30
CA GLU A 84 4.33 13.09 18.43
C GLU A 84 4.06 11.86 19.30
N ALA A 85 3.88 10.69 18.69
CA ALA A 85 3.68 9.44 19.42
C ALA A 85 4.90 9.06 20.27
N VAL A 86 6.12 9.33 19.78
CA VAL A 86 7.37 9.19 20.53
C VAL A 86 7.43 10.19 21.70
N ARG A 87 7.19 11.48 21.43
CA ARG A 87 7.23 12.52 22.47
C ARG A 87 6.21 12.29 23.57
N ARG A 88 5.05 11.71 23.25
CA ARG A 88 4.02 11.35 24.25
C ARG A 88 4.52 10.36 25.30
N VAL A 89 5.58 9.60 25.04
CA VAL A 89 6.18 8.69 26.03
C VAL A 89 7.42 9.28 26.71
N GLY A 90 7.71 10.57 26.50
CA GLY A 90 8.82 11.29 27.12
C GLY A 90 10.19 10.98 26.50
N LEU A 91 10.22 10.42 25.29
CA LEU A 91 11.46 10.15 24.55
C LEU A 91 11.75 11.25 23.53
N GLU A 92 13.04 11.53 23.33
CA GLU A 92 13.51 12.47 22.31
C GLU A 92 13.86 11.73 21.01
N PRO A 93 13.16 12.01 19.89
CA PRO A 93 13.34 11.27 18.63
C PRO A 93 14.77 11.23 18.10
N GLU A 94 15.53 12.31 18.32
CA GLU A 94 16.92 12.45 17.86
C GLU A 94 17.90 11.54 18.61
N GLN A 95 17.52 11.09 19.81
CA GLN A 95 18.35 10.24 20.66
C GLN A 95 18.03 8.74 20.51
N MET A 96 16.96 8.41 19.76
CA MET A 96 16.50 7.04 19.61
C MET A 96 17.29 6.30 18.53
N GLN A 97 17.78 5.11 18.86
CA GLN A 97 18.34 4.20 17.86
C GLN A 97 17.26 3.56 17.00
N VAL A 98 16.15 3.13 17.62
CA VAL A 98 14.99 2.57 16.92
C VAL A 98 13.91 3.64 16.90
N LEU A 99 13.74 4.32 15.77
CA LEU A 99 12.81 5.45 15.66
C LEU A 99 11.54 5.04 14.90
N PRO A 100 10.35 5.16 15.51
CA PRO A 100 9.09 5.17 14.77
C PRO A 100 9.04 6.33 13.77
N VAL A 101 8.89 6.02 12.49
CA VAL A 101 8.78 7.02 11.41
C VAL A 101 7.38 7.15 10.83
N ASP A 102 6.58 6.09 10.93
CA ASP A 102 5.13 6.07 10.69
C ASP A 102 4.50 5.14 11.74
N ILE A 103 3.25 5.41 12.13
CA ILE A 103 2.50 4.65 13.13
C ILE A 103 1.01 4.89 12.95
N GLY A 104 0.20 3.85 13.07
CA GLY A 104 -1.26 3.99 12.93
C GLY A 104 -1.97 2.65 12.99
N LEU A 105 -3.21 2.65 12.47
CA LEU A 105 -4.04 1.47 12.37
C LEU A 105 -4.51 1.25 10.92
N LEU A 106 -4.75 0.00 10.59
CA LEU A 106 -5.46 -0.44 9.40
C LEU A 106 -6.86 -0.88 9.83
N SER A 107 -7.92 -0.32 9.24
CA SER A 107 -9.29 -0.83 9.40
C SER A 107 -9.68 -1.71 8.22
N PHE A 108 -10.49 -2.72 8.49
CA PHE A 108 -11.00 -3.66 7.49
C PHE A 108 -12.53 -3.67 7.57
N HIS A 109 -13.17 -3.62 6.40
CA HIS A 109 -14.62 -3.60 6.23
C HIS A 109 -14.98 -4.65 5.17
N GLY A 110 -15.52 -5.78 5.59
CA GLY A 110 -15.80 -6.94 4.75
C GLY A 110 -14.62 -7.32 3.85
N ASP A 111 -14.88 -7.38 2.54
CA ASP A 111 -13.89 -7.71 1.50
C ASP A 111 -13.19 -6.49 0.90
N LEU A 112 -13.34 -5.30 1.50
CA LEU A 112 -12.70 -4.09 1.01
C LEU A 112 -11.20 -4.07 1.35
N ASN A 113 -10.45 -3.29 0.54
CA ASN A 113 -9.06 -3.00 0.85
C ASN A 113 -8.95 -2.29 2.20
N PRO A 114 -7.91 -2.59 3.01
CA PRO A 114 -7.75 -1.92 4.29
C PRO A 114 -7.56 -0.42 4.11
N VAL A 115 -8.13 0.34 5.04
CA VAL A 115 -8.00 1.81 5.10
C VAL A 115 -6.98 2.16 6.19
N ILE A 116 -6.11 3.12 5.90
CA ILE A 116 -5.06 3.55 6.82
C ILE A 116 -5.50 4.77 7.64
N HIS A 117 -5.28 4.68 8.94
CA HIS A 117 -5.66 5.67 9.94
C HIS A 117 -4.44 6.09 10.76
N ARG A 118 -3.87 7.26 10.43
CA ARG A 118 -2.77 7.90 11.18
C ARG A 118 -3.28 9.00 12.09
N LEU A 119 -4.29 9.76 11.68
CA LEU A 119 -4.82 10.91 12.41
C LEU A 119 -6.34 10.89 12.49
N GLN A 120 -6.99 10.40 11.43
CA GLN A 120 -8.44 10.25 11.35
C GLN A 120 -8.95 9.18 12.32
N ASP A 121 -10.18 9.38 12.76
CA ASP A 121 -10.89 8.41 13.57
C ASP A 121 -11.31 7.23 12.70
N ILE A 122 -11.25 6.03 13.29
CA ILE A 122 -11.65 4.78 12.64
C ILE A 122 -13.16 4.74 12.52
N GLU A 123 -13.66 4.25 11.40
CA GLU A 123 -15.09 4.11 11.19
C GLU A 123 -15.70 3.11 12.18
N ASN A 124 -16.89 3.44 12.69
CA ASN A 124 -17.60 2.63 13.69
C ASN A 124 -18.05 1.25 13.18
N ASP A 125 -18.12 1.07 11.86
CA ASP A 125 -18.50 -0.16 11.18
C ASP A 125 -17.30 -1.02 10.74
N ALA A 126 -16.08 -0.70 11.20
CA ALA A 126 -14.92 -1.55 10.97
C ALA A 126 -15.10 -2.92 11.64
N ASP A 127 -14.89 -4.01 10.88
CA ASP A 127 -14.96 -5.38 11.42
C ASP A 127 -13.70 -5.74 12.20
N TYR A 128 -12.55 -5.23 11.73
CA TYR A 128 -11.26 -5.47 12.35
C TYR A 128 -10.39 -4.23 12.30
N VAL A 129 -9.54 -4.09 13.32
CA VAL A 129 -8.42 -3.16 13.30
C VAL A 129 -7.11 -3.90 13.47
N GLN A 130 -6.08 -3.43 12.78
CA GLN A 130 -4.74 -3.99 12.86
C GLN A 130 -3.73 -2.88 13.04
N PRO A 131 -2.95 -2.88 14.14
CA PRO A 131 -1.96 -1.84 14.34
C PRO A 131 -0.79 -2.02 13.36
N TYR A 132 -0.11 -0.93 13.03
CA TYR A 132 1.16 -0.99 12.33
C TYR A 132 2.14 0.05 12.87
N VAL A 133 3.43 -0.20 12.65
CA VAL A 133 4.48 0.78 12.86
C VAL A 133 5.54 0.61 11.79
N GLN A 134 6.11 1.71 11.34
CA GLN A 134 7.32 1.68 10.53
C GLN A 134 8.50 2.16 11.38
N LEU A 135 9.50 1.30 11.54
CA LEU A 135 10.68 1.59 12.34
C LEU A 135 11.88 1.88 11.46
N ARG A 136 12.58 2.97 11.74
CA ARG A 136 13.92 3.23 11.21
C ARG A 136 14.96 2.68 12.18
N VAL A 137 15.81 1.77 11.70
CA VAL A 137 16.91 1.18 12.46
C VAL A 137 18.26 1.43 11.78
N PRO A 138 19.34 1.69 12.55
CA PRO A 138 20.63 2.11 12.01
C PRO A 138 21.45 0.94 11.45
N VAL A 139 21.17 -0.28 11.93
CA VAL A 139 21.87 -1.51 11.57
C VAL A 139 20.86 -2.65 11.45
N THR A 140 21.25 -3.70 10.72
CA THR A 140 20.48 -4.94 10.70
C THR A 140 20.54 -5.58 12.09
N ALA A 141 19.39 -5.94 12.65
CA ALA A 141 19.28 -6.47 14.00
C ALA A 141 18.08 -7.43 14.10
N LYS A 142 18.11 -8.30 15.11
CA LYS A 142 16.94 -9.05 15.56
C LYS A 142 16.42 -8.38 16.82
N GLY A 143 15.14 -8.03 16.84
CA GLY A 143 14.52 -7.36 17.99
C GLY A 143 13.10 -7.85 18.22
N LYS A 144 12.66 -7.79 19.47
CA LYS A 144 11.29 -8.12 19.87
C LYS A 144 10.43 -6.86 19.80
N ILE A 145 9.34 -6.92 19.06
CA ILE A 145 8.39 -5.81 18.95
C ILE A 145 7.06 -6.25 19.55
N ARG A 146 6.51 -5.41 20.44
CA ARG A 146 5.20 -5.64 21.04
C ARG A 146 4.25 -4.49 20.77
N PHE A 147 3.05 -4.82 20.34
CA PHE A 147 1.91 -3.91 20.22
C PHE A 147 0.94 -4.16 21.37
N GLU A 148 0.42 -3.10 21.95
CA GLU A 148 -0.70 -3.14 22.89
C GLU A 148 -1.76 -2.15 22.43
N VAL A 149 -3.04 -2.54 22.50
CA VAL A 149 -4.18 -1.61 22.34
C VAL A 149 -4.97 -1.57 23.63
N LEU A 150 -5.24 -0.36 24.09
CA LEU A 150 -6.02 -0.05 25.26
C LEU A 150 -7.26 0.73 24.83
N ASP A 151 -8.40 0.38 25.42
CA ASP A 151 -9.64 1.12 25.21
C ASP A 151 -9.63 2.49 25.94
N LYS A 152 -10.73 3.23 25.84
CA LYS A 152 -10.90 4.53 26.49
C LYS A 152 -10.76 4.52 28.02
N ASP A 153 -11.00 3.37 28.66
CA ASP A 153 -10.92 3.20 30.11
C ASP A 153 -9.52 2.70 30.52
N GLY A 154 -8.61 2.52 29.55
CA GLY A 154 -7.27 2.00 29.77
C GLY A 154 -7.22 0.49 29.94
N LYS A 155 -8.30 -0.24 29.63
CA LYS A 155 -8.32 -1.70 29.65
C LYS A 155 -7.52 -2.23 28.45
N LEU A 156 -6.61 -3.16 28.71
CA LEU A 156 -5.85 -3.85 27.69
C LEU A 156 -6.75 -4.84 26.95
N ILE A 157 -6.98 -4.61 25.66
CA ILE A 157 -7.89 -5.42 24.83
C ILE A 157 -7.17 -6.17 23.71
N TYR A 158 -5.94 -5.77 23.38
CA TYR A 158 -5.12 -6.45 22.38
C TYR A 158 -3.66 -6.41 22.80
N VAL A 159 -2.97 -7.54 22.63
CA VAL A 159 -1.52 -7.67 22.77
C VAL A 159 -1.02 -8.56 21.66
N TYR A 160 0.06 -8.12 21.00
CA TYR A 160 0.80 -8.95 20.07
C TYR A 160 2.28 -8.71 20.25
N GLU A 161 3.07 -9.78 20.37
CA GLU A 161 4.52 -9.70 20.54
C GLU A 161 5.19 -10.76 19.66
N ASP A 162 6.21 -10.36 18.90
CA ASP A 162 7.02 -11.29 18.11
C ASP A 162 8.45 -10.77 17.89
N ASN A 163 9.35 -11.64 17.45
CA ASN A 163 10.72 -11.33 17.07
C ASN A 163 10.80 -11.05 15.56
N TYR A 164 11.35 -9.91 15.19
CA TYR A 164 11.50 -9.50 13.81
C TYR A 164 12.97 -9.45 13.40
N GLN A 165 13.26 -9.87 12.16
CA GLN A 165 14.54 -9.59 11.52
C GLN A 165 14.46 -8.21 10.85
N LEU A 166 15.03 -7.20 11.50
CA LEU A 166 15.00 -5.82 11.05
C LEU A 166 16.22 -5.55 10.16
N LYS A 167 15.99 -5.01 8.98
CA LYS A 167 17.04 -4.54 8.06
C LYS A 167 17.41 -3.11 8.40
N ARG A 168 18.67 -2.71 8.16
CA ARG A 168 19.05 -1.28 8.20
C ARG A 168 18.09 -0.44 7.34
N GLY A 169 17.61 0.67 7.88
CA GLY A 169 16.62 1.54 7.22
C GLY A 169 15.21 1.35 7.77
N ARG A 170 14.20 1.55 6.92
CA ARG A 170 12.77 1.48 7.28
C ARG A 170 12.29 0.03 7.25
N ASN A 171 11.55 -0.37 8.28
CA ASN A 171 10.96 -1.69 8.41
C ASN A 171 9.48 -1.50 8.71
N LEU A 172 8.60 -1.96 7.83
CA LEU A 172 7.18 -2.02 8.12
C LEU A 172 6.91 -3.25 9.00
N ILE A 173 6.24 -3.02 10.11
CA ILE A 173 5.87 -4.04 11.07
C ILE A 173 4.36 -3.99 11.26
N VAL A 174 3.72 -5.10 10.91
CA VAL A 174 2.30 -5.35 11.10
C VAL A 174 2.18 -6.68 11.83
N PRO A 175 1.39 -6.80 12.90
CA PRO A 175 1.08 -8.10 13.50
C PRO A 175 0.52 -9.11 12.50
N THR A 176 0.58 -10.40 12.81
CA THR A 176 -0.11 -11.43 12.00
C THR A 176 -1.60 -11.53 12.35
N THR A 177 -1.99 -11.07 13.53
CA THR A 177 -3.38 -11.08 14.00
C THR A 177 -4.03 -9.71 13.83
N ARG A 178 -5.36 -9.70 13.80
CA ARG A 178 -6.19 -8.48 13.83
C ARG A 178 -7.01 -8.49 15.12
N LEU A 179 -7.36 -7.30 15.62
CA LEU A 179 -8.32 -7.14 16.70
C LEU A 179 -9.72 -7.11 16.08
N PRO A 180 -10.58 -8.10 16.36
CA PRO A 180 -11.98 -8.04 15.97
C PRO A 180 -12.67 -6.91 16.73
N ILE A 181 -13.44 -6.10 16.02
CA ILE A 181 -14.28 -5.07 16.59
C ILE A 181 -15.70 -5.63 16.57
N HIS A 182 -16.24 -5.84 17.77
CA HIS A 182 -17.57 -6.41 17.99
C HIS A 182 -18.31 -5.48 18.95
N ASP A 183 -19.64 -5.63 19.04
CA ASP A 183 -20.52 -4.81 19.90
C ASP A 183 -20.10 -4.77 21.38
N GLU A 184 -19.27 -5.71 21.83
CA GLU A 184 -18.73 -5.78 23.20
C GLU A 184 -17.65 -4.73 23.48
N HIS A 185 -17.04 -4.16 22.44
CA HIS A 185 -16.02 -3.13 22.56
C HIS A 185 -16.65 -1.76 22.36
N PRO A 186 -16.76 -0.91 23.40
CA PRO A 186 -17.32 0.42 23.24
C PRO A 186 -16.41 1.27 22.33
N THR A 187 -16.84 1.46 21.09
CA THR A 187 -16.20 2.28 20.04
C THR A 187 -16.47 3.77 20.27
N ASN A 188 -16.27 4.23 21.50
CA ASN A 188 -16.37 5.64 21.86
C ASN A 188 -15.11 6.12 22.58
N GLY A 189 -14.92 7.44 22.58
CA GLY A 189 -13.78 8.08 23.22
C GLY A 189 -12.46 7.83 22.49
N ARG A 190 -11.35 8.10 23.18
CA ARG A 190 -10.00 7.98 22.63
C ARG A 190 -9.36 6.70 23.14
N TRP A 191 -9.01 5.84 22.20
CA TRP A 191 -8.24 4.64 22.46
C TRP A 191 -6.75 4.92 22.29
N GLN A 192 -5.94 3.97 22.75
CA GLN A 192 -4.49 4.11 22.75
C GLN A 192 -3.83 2.85 22.20
N MET A 193 -2.88 3.04 21.29
CA MET A 193 -1.94 2.01 20.88
C MET A 193 -0.55 2.31 21.47
N ARG A 194 0.12 1.29 21.99
CA ARG A 194 1.51 1.36 22.47
C ARG A 194 2.37 0.43 21.62
N VAL A 195 3.59 0.88 21.34
CA VAL A 195 4.61 0.08 20.67
C VAL A 195 5.83 -0.02 21.58
N TYR A 196 6.29 -1.24 21.80
CA TYR A 196 7.49 -1.56 22.55
C TYR A 196 8.53 -2.18 21.62
N ALA A 197 9.79 -1.84 21.82
CA ALA A 197 10.94 -2.52 21.25
C ALA A 197 11.84 -3.04 22.38
N ASP A 198 12.08 -4.35 22.40
CA ASP A 198 12.84 -5.07 23.44
C ASP A 198 12.41 -4.67 24.87
N GLY A 199 11.11 -4.59 25.10
CA GLY A 199 10.51 -4.23 26.39
C GLY A 199 10.48 -2.73 26.71
N THR A 200 11.13 -1.88 25.90
CA THR A 200 11.10 -0.42 26.06
C THR A 200 9.91 0.15 25.31
N LEU A 201 9.06 0.94 25.98
CA LEU A 201 7.96 1.67 25.34
C LEU A 201 8.54 2.78 24.45
N ILE A 202 8.40 2.66 23.14
CA ILE A 202 8.99 3.60 22.16
C ILE A 202 7.99 4.58 21.56
N ALA A 203 6.68 4.27 21.60
CA ALA A 203 5.65 5.18 21.12
C ALA A 203 4.29 4.94 21.78
N ARG A 204 3.53 6.02 21.91
CA ARG A 204 2.11 6.03 22.30
C ARG A 204 1.29 6.78 21.26
N HIS A 205 0.53 6.02 20.47
CA HIS A 205 -0.39 6.54 19.48
C HIS A 205 -1.81 6.62 20.05
N LEU A 206 -2.53 7.71 19.75
CA LEU A 206 -3.89 7.93 20.22
C LEU A 206 -4.80 7.99 19.00
N PHE A 207 -5.89 7.25 19.01
CA PHE A 207 -6.87 7.22 17.95
C PHE A 207 -8.29 7.25 18.53
N GLY A 208 -9.28 7.56 17.70
CA GLY A 208 -10.68 7.58 18.09
C GLY A 208 -11.54 6.82 17.11
N TRP A 209 -12.84 6.92 17.34
CA TRP A 209 -13.89 6.26 16.58
C TRP A 209 -14.87 7.33 16.08
N GLY A 210 -15.20 7.27 14.78
CA GLY A 210 -15.97 8.29 14.08
C GLY A 210 -17.14 7.68 13.34
N ALA A 211 -18.22 8.45 13.18
CA ALA A 211 -19.36 8.04 12.37
C ALA A 211 -18.95 7.92 10.89
N THR A 212 -19.52 6.91 10.23
CA THR A 212 -19.35 6.62 8.80
C THR A 212 -19.89 7.76 7.90
N GLU A 213 -20.75 8.64 8.43
CA GLU A 213 -21.39 9.73 7.66
C GLU A 213 -20.99 11.14 8.14
N ASN A 214 -20.14 11.80 7.36
CA ASN A 214 -20.28 13.19 6.89
C ASN A 214 -19.04 13.56 6.06
N GLU A 215 -19.13 13.32 4.76
CA GLU A 215 -18.17 13.74 3.73
C GLU A 215 -18.02 15.29 3.65
N ALA A 216 -18.95 16.04 4.28
CA ALA A 216 -19.08 17.48 4.07
C ALA A 216 -18.16 18.38 4.92
N VAL A 217 -17.50 17.88 5.96
CA VAL A 217 -16.59 18.70 6.80
C VAL A 217 -15.41 17.88 7.31
N ARG A 218 -14.70 17.18 6.42
CA ARG A 218 -13.34 16.71 6.73
C ARG A 218 -12.37 17.70 6.09
N PRO A 219 -11.49 18.38 6.86
CA PRO A 219 -10.36 19.04 6.25
C PRO A 219 -9.63 18.00 5.38
N PRO A 220 -9.23 18.31 4.14
CA PRO A 220 -8.41 17.41 3.35
C PRO A 220 -7.08 17.23 4.07
N VAL A 221 -6.97 16.18 4.87
CA VAL A 221 -5.69 15.70 5.40
C VAL A 221 -5.30 14.59 4.44
N GLU A 222 -4.50 14.96 3.45
CA GLU A 222 -4.01 14.10 2.34
C GLU A 222 -3.19 12.87 2.82
N GLU A 223 -3.08 12.65 4.13
CA GLU A 223 -2.24 11.61 4.73
C GLU A 223 -3.01 10.35 5.14
N ASP A 224 -4.35 10.38 5.18
CA ASP A 224 -5.19 9.27 5.63
C ASP A 224 -6.20 8.85 4.56
N GLY A 225 -6.65 7.59 4.61
CA GLY A 225 -7.68 7.07 3.70
C GLY A 225 -7.14 6.31 2.48
N GLU A 226 -5.96 6.66 1.97
CA GLU A 226 -5.31 5.93 0.88
C GLU A 226 -3.95 5.34 1.31
N ILE A 227 -3.76 4.05 1.04
CA ILE A 227 -2.46 3.40 1.20
C ILE A 227 -1.53 3.93 0.10
N SER A 228 -0.50 4.69 0.49
CA SER A 228 0.55 5.14 -0.44
C SER A 228 1.15 3.96 -1.19
N ASN A 229 1.62 4.17 -2.42
CA ASN A 229 2.22 3.10 -3.22
C ASN A 229 3.39 2.42 -2.47
N GLU A 230 4.21 3.20 -1.76
CA GLU A 230 5.28 2.67 -0.89
C GLU A 230 4.71 1.76 0.21
N MET A 231 3.68 2.20 0.94
CA MET A 231 3.07 1.39 2.00
C MET A 231 2.40 0.13 1.44
N ARG A 232 1.82 0.22 0.24
CA ARG A 232 1.20 -0.92 -0.45
C ARG A 232 2.24 -1.96 -0.84
N GLU A 233 3.38 -1.52 -1.39
CA GLU A 233 4.52 -2.37 -1.70
C GLU A 233 5.05 -3.04 -0.43
N LEU A 234 5.26 -2.29 0.65
CA LEU A 234 5.72 -2.83 1.93
C LEU A 234 4.72 -3.83 2.55
N LEU A 235 3.42 -3.58 2.45
CA LEU A 235 2.37 -4.51 2.89
C LEU A 235 2.35 -5.78 2.03
N ALA A 236 2.51 -5.64 0.71
CA ALA A 236 2.59 -6.77 -0.21
C ALA A 236 3.84 -7.62 0.07
N GLU A 237 5.01 -7.00 0.25
CA GLU A 237 6.25 -7.68 0.64
C GLU A 237 6.12 -8.40 1.99
N ASN A 238 5.47 -7.77 2.98
CA ASN A 238 5.25 -8.40 4.28
C ASN A 238 4.33 -9.62 4.18
N ARG A 239 3.28 -9.56 3.34
CA ARG A 239 2.42 -10.71 3.04
C ARG A 239 3.20 -11.83 2.34
N LEU A 240 4.01 -11.50 1.33
CA LEU A 240 4.82 -12.46 0.59
C LEU A 240 5.90 -13.14 1.46
N GLN A 241 6.55 -12.41 2.37
CA GLN A 241 7.50 -13.01 3.31
C GLN A 241 6.86 -13.98 4.30
N ARG A 242 5.54 -13.89 4.51
CA ARG A 242 4.78 -14.71 5.46
C ARG A 242 4.10 -15.92 4.81
N MET A 243 3.93 -15.91 3.49
CA MET A 243 3.50 -17.07 2.72
C MET A 243 4.72 -17.93 2.38
N SER A 244 4.63 -19.24 2.64
CA SER A 244 5.68 -20.16 2.20
C SER A 244 5.67 -20.26 0.68
N LEU A 245 6.84 -20.44 0.04
CA LEU A 245 6.95 -20.57 -1.41
C LEU A 245 6.09 -21.74 -1.97
N ASP A 246 5.83 -22.76 -1.15
CA ASP A 246 4.97 -23.90 -1.46
C ASP A 246 3.48 -23.52 -1.55
N GLU A 247 3.02 -22.51 -0.82
CA GLU A 247 1.65 -22.00 -0.88
C GLU A 247 1.41 -21.11 -2.11
N LEU A 248 2.45 -20.44 -2.61
CA LEU A 248 2.43 -19.67 -3.85
C LEU A 248 2.58 -20.53 -5.12
N LEU A 249 3.05 -21.77 -4.96
CA LEU A 249 3.18 -22.78 -6.02
C LEU A 249 2.11 -23.87 -5.93
N ALA A 250 1.24 -23.82 -4.92
CA ALA A 250 0.08 -24.68 -4.86
C ALA A 250 -0.79 -24.34 -6.09
N PRO A 251 -1.05 -25.31 -6.98
CA PRO A 251 -2.04 -25.10 -8.02
C PRO A 251 -3.35 -24.71 -7.31
N GLN A 252 -3.94 -23.58 -7.73
CA GLN A 252 -5.34 -23.30 -7.45
C GLN A 252 -6.13 -24.36 -8.22
N ASP A 253 -6.25 -25.55 -7.62
CA ASP A 253 -7.08 -26.60 -8.14
C ASP A 253 -8.53 -26.14 -7.96
N ASP A 254 -9.17 -25.93 -9.10
CA ASP A 254 -10.51 -25.41 -9.27
C ASP A 254 -11.52 -26.10 -8.33
N GLU A 255 -12.07 -25.33 -7.39
CA GLU A 255 -13.19 -25.71 -6.52
C GLU A 255 -14.53 -25.86 -7.29
N GLU A 256 -14.52 -26.06 -8.61
CA GLU A 256 -15.72 -26.15 -9.45
C GLU A 256 -16.18 -27.59 -9.77
N ASP A 257 -15.38 -28.62 -9.53
CA ASP A 257 -15.72 -29.98 -9.99
C ASP A 257 -16.53 -30.85 -8.99
N ASN A 258 -16.65 -30.46 -7.72
CA ASN A 258 -17.39 -31.27 -6.73
C ASN A 258 -18.92 -31.07 -6.73
N ALA A 259 -19.44 -30.06 -7.45
CA ALA A 259 -20.90 -29.80 -7.48
C ALA A 259 -21.67 -30.63 -8.53
N ARG A 260 -20.98 -31.34 -9.44
CA ARG A 260 -21.64 -32.04 -10.58
C ARG A 260 -21.83 -33.54 -10.41
N GLN A 261 -21.28 -34.18 -9.38
CA GLN A 261 -21.41 -35.64 -9.18
C GLN A 261 -22.55 -36.09 -8.25
N GLN A 262 -23.31 -35.19 -7.61
CA GLN A 262 -24.48 -35.57 -6.80
C GLN A 262 -25.82 -35.55 -7.55
N ARG A 263 -25.81 -35.46 -8.89
CA ARG A 263 -27.02 -35.56 -9.73
C ARG A 263 -26.86 -36.59 -10.85
N ARG A 264 -26.54 -37.84 -10.51
CA ARG A 264 -26.84 -39.01 -11.33
C ARG A 264 -27.29 -40.16 -10.48
#